data_AF-A0AAQ4CNF8-F1
#
_entry.id   AF-A0AAQ4CNF8-F1
#
_cell.length_a   1.000
_cell.length_b   1.000
_cell.length_c   1.000
_cell.angle_alpha   90.00
_cell.angle_beta   90.00
_cell.angle_gamma   90.00
#
_symmetry.space_group_name_H-M   'P 1'
#
loop_
_entity.id
_entity.type
_entity.pdbx_description
1 polymer ?
#
loop_
_entity_poly.entity_id
_entity_poly.type
_entity_poly.pdbx_seq_one_letter_code
_entity_poly.pdbx_strand_id
1 'polypeptide(L)'
;MTLHDVIKRYLLSEETFIEINEGEISANEFLTYDEIKIGLRVIIIGKNGRKRLVDLGLLQIIAKCGDLEFVKDYLNMSKSLRDIYNKYKVYTELEYVAVKEECQKGLDEDILNVLSRLKFYILHREKSIQK
;
A
#
# COMPACT_ATOMS: atom_id res chain seq x y z
N MET A 1 3.16 8.65 16.67
CA MET A 1 3.25 9.58 15.53
C MET A 1 2.05 9.35 14.63
N THR A 2 1.34 10.38 14.19
CA THR A 2 0.15 10.25 13.31
C THR A 2 0.56 10.20 11.83
N LEU A 3 -0.36 9.88 10.92
CA LEU A 3 -0.10 9.99 9.46
C LEU A 3 0.34 11.42 9.07
N HIS A 4 -0.20 12.43 9.75
CA HIS A 4 0.17 13.84 9.55
C HIS A 4 1.65 14.08 9.81
N ASP A 5 2.12 13.58 10.95
CA ASP A 5 3.50 13.76 11.40
C ASP A 5 4.49 13.06 10.46
N VAL A 6 4.12 11.89 9.94
CA VAL A 6 4.92 11.13 8.96
C VAL A 6 5.08 11.93 7.66
N ILE A 7 3.97 12.43 7.10
CA ILE A 7 4.00 13.22 5.86
C ILE A 7 4.84 14.48 6.07
N LYS A 8 4.62 15.19 7.18
CA LYS A 8 5.37 16.40 7.51
C LYS A 8 6.87 16.11 7.63
N ARG A 9 7.26 15.02 8.30
CA ARG A 9 8.66 14.62 8.43
C ARG A 9 9.28 14.34 7.07
N TYR A 10 8.62 13.54 6.22
CA TYR A 10 9.13 13.20 4.88
C TYR A 10 9.44 14.45 4.05
N LEU A 11 8.53 15.42 4.06
CA LEU A 11 8.68 16.68 3.33
C LEU A 11 9.81 17.57 3.87
N LEU A 12 10.16 17.45 5.15
CA LEU A 12 11.19 18.27 5.79
C LEU A 12 12.57 17.63 5.78
N SER A 13 12.66 16.30 5.89
CA SER A 13 13.93 15.59 6.04
C SER A 13 14.42 14.90 4.77
N GLU A 14 13.61 14.87 3.71
CA GLU A 14 13.91 14.17 2.44
C GLU A 14 14.34 12.69 2.65
N GLU A 15 13.87 12.07 3.74
CA GLU A 15 14.22 10.71 4.11
C GLU A 15 13.73 9.71 3.05
N THR A 16 14.58 8.75 2.67
CA THR A 16 14.21 7.68 1.73
C THR A 16 13.07 6.80 2.25
N PHE A 17 12.99 6.65 3.57
CA PHE A 17 11.90 5.99 4.27
C PHE A 17 11.85 6.45 5.74
N ILE A 18 10.65 6.45 6.33
CA ILE A 18 10.45 6.74 7.76
C ILE A 18 10.08 5.44 8.48
N GLU A 19 10.79 5.10 9.55
CA GLU A 19 10.39 4.00 10.42
C GLU A 19 9.27 4.44 11.38
N ILE A 20 8.20 3.65 11.46
CA ILE A 20 7.06 3.86 12.36
C ILE A 20 6.70 2.55 13.06
N ASN A 21 6.11 2.62 14.25
CA ASN A 21 5.61 1.47 14.97
C ASN A 21 4.20 1.07 14.50
N GLU A 22 3.87 -0.21 14.61
CA GLU A 22 2.52 -0.71 14.38
C GLU A 22 1.49 0.04 15.26
N GLY A 23 0.41 0.51 14.62
CA GLY A 23 -0.66 1.26 15.28
C GLY A 23 -0.43 2.77 15.34
N GLU A 24 0.70 3.28 14.87
CA GLU A 24 0.93 4.73 14.75
C GLU A 24 0.07 5.37 13.65
N ILE A 25 -0.19 4.63 12.57
CA ILE A 25 -1.10 5.05 11.50
C ILE A 25 -2.31 4.12 11.43
N SER A 26 -3.47 4.69 11.14
CA SER A 26 -4.73 3.97 10.94
C SER A 26 -5.28 4.17 9.54
N ALA A 27 -5.99 3.17 9.02
CA ALA A 27 -6.55 3.21 7.67
C ALA A 27 -7.51 4.40 7.44
N ASN A 28 -8.23 4.82 8.48
CA ASN A 28 -9.19 5.92 8.37
C ASN A 28 -8.51 7.28 8.13
N GLU A 29 -7.27 7.46 8.58
CA GLU A 29 -6.54 8.73 8.40
C GLU A 29 -6.32 9.04 6.92
N PHE A 30 -6.13 8.03 6.06
CA PHE A 30 -5.93 8.20 4.61
C PHE A 30 -7.08 8.91 3.90
N LEU A 31 -8.31 8.79 4.43
CA LEU A 31 -9.50 9.45 3.88
C LEU A 31 -9.53 10.96 4.15
N THR A 32 -8.73 11.43 5.11
CA THR A 32 -8.72 12.85 5.55
C THR A 32 -7.76 13.74 4.76
N TYR A 33 -6.89 13.15 3.95
CA TYR A 33 -5.92 13.88 3.13
C TYR A 33 -6.41 14.05 1.71
N ASP A 34 -6.16 15.22 1.11
CA ASP A 34 -6.42 15.46 -0.30
C ASP A 34 -5.50 14.61 -1.18
N GLU A 35 -4.20 14.60 -0.88
CA GLU A 35 -3.20 13.85 -1.65
C GLU A 35 -2.01 13.45 -0.77
N ILE A 36 -1.57 12.20 -0.94
CA ILE A 36 -0.31 11.65 -0.45
C ILE A 36 0.43 11.14 -1.68
N LYS A 37 1.62 11.70 -1.94
CA LYS A 37 2.39 11.34 -3.14
C LYS A 37 2.80 9.86 -3.11
N ILE A 38 2.64 9.18 -4.25
CA ILE A 38 3.24 7.87 -4.48
C ILE A 38 4.77 8.00 -4.32
N GLY A 39 5.39 7.01 -3.69
CA GLY A 39 6.81 7.02 -3.37
C GLY A 39 7.12 7.45 -1.94
N LEU A 40 6.15 8.02 -1.22
CA LEU A 40 6.30 8.26 0.23
C LEU A 40 6.23 6.91 0.95
N ARG A 41 7.39 6.42 1.35
CA ARG A 41 7.54 5.08 1.93
C ARG A 41 7.80 5.13 3.42
N VAL A 42 7.19 4.17 4.13
CA VAL A 42 7.44 3.92 5.54
C VAL A 42 7.85 2.48 5.76
N ILE A 43 8.61 2.23 6.82
CA ILE A 43 8.83 0.89 7.35
C ILE A 43 8.00 0.77 8.62
N ILE A 44 6.98 -0.09 8.59
CA ILE A 44 6.18 -0.40 9.78
C ILE A 44 6.90 -1.50 10.56
N ILE A 45 7.16 -1.23 11.84
CA ILE A 45 7.77 -2.16 12.79
C ILE A 45 6.67 -2.75 13.66
N GLY A 46 6.38 -4.04 13.44
CA GLY A 46 5.42 -4.81 14.22
C GLY A 46 5.93 -5.13 15.62
N LYS A 47 5.01 -5.33 16.57
CA LYS A 47 5.35 -5.70 17.95
C LYS A 47 6.17 -7.00 18.07
N ASN A 48 6.09 -7.85 17.04
CA ASN A 48 6.83 -9.11 16.92
C ASN A 48 8.17 -8.96 16.16
N GLY A 49 8.66 -7.74 15.94
CA GLY A 49 9.92 -7.45 15.24
C GLY A 49 9.84 -7.56 13.72
N ARG A 50 8.67 -7.87 13.15
CA ARG A 50 8.47 -7.89 11.69
C ARG A 50 8.55 -6.48 11.13
N LYS A 51 9.14 -6.35 9.95
CA LYS A 51 9.20 -5.10 9.21
C LYS A 51 8.45 -5.24 7.87
N ARG A 52 7.72 -4.19 7.48
CA ARG A 52 7.06 -4.09 6.17
C ARG A 52 7.32 -2.72 5.59
N LEU A 53 7.91 -2.67 4.40
CA LEU A 53 7.98 -1.46 3.60
C LEU A 53 6.62 -1.22 2.95
N VAL A 54 6.10 0.00 3.06
CA VAL A 54 4.75 0.37 2.63
C VAL A 54 4.81 1.72 1.93
N ASP A 55 4.16 1.84 0.77
CA ASP A 55 3.93 3.11 0.09
C ASP A 55 2.60 3.73 0.54
N LEU A 56 2.68 4.90 1.18
CA LEU A 56 1.52 5.58 1.73
C LEU A 56 0.62 6.21 0.65
N GLY A 57 1.19 6.60 -0.50
CA GLY A 57 0.41 7.12 -1.62
C GLY A 57 -0.45 6.02 -2.25
N LEU A 58 0.11 4.83 -2.44
CA LEU A 58 -0.65 3.67 -2.92
C LEU A 58 -1.74 3.25 -1.92
N LEU A 59 -1.45 3.24 -0.62
CA LEU A 59 -2.50 2.97 0.38
C LEU A 59 -3.61 4.04 0.38
N GLN A 60 -3.28 5.30 0.12
CA GLN A 60 -4.29 6.36 0.00
C GLN A 60 -5.21 6.10 -1.20
N ILE A 61 -4.63 5.75 -2.35
CA ILE A 61 -5.39 5.38 -3.55
C ILE A 61 -6.36 4.24 -3.24
N ILE A 62 -5.89 3.20 -2.56
CA ILE A 62 -6.72 2.05 -2.18
C ILE A 62 -7.85 2.46 -1.20
N ALA A 63 -7.53 3.28 -0.20
CA ALA A 63 -8.54 3.79 0.73
C ALA A 63 -9.62 4.60 0.01
N LYS A 64 -9.21 5.50 -0.91
CA LYS A 64 -10.13 6.37 -1.66
C LYS A 64 -10.93 5.64 -2.75
N CYS A 65 -10.46 4.51 -3.26
CA CYS A 65 -11.27 3.67 -4.15
C CYS A 65 -12.31 2.82 -3.41
N GLY A 66 -12.39 2.92 -2.08
CA GLY A 66 -13.40 2.27 -1.25
C GLY A 66 -12.94 0.99 -0.57
N ASP A 67 -11.72 0.51 -0.84
CA ASP A 67 -11.19 -0.75 -0.35
C ASP A 67 -10.42 -0.60 0.98
N LEU A 68 -11.04 0.12 1.93
CA LEU A 68 -10.46 0.43 3.24
C LEU A 68 -10.10 -0.83 4.06
N GLU A 69 -10.79 -1.94 3.82
CA GLU A 69 -10.51 -3.22 4.48
C GLU A 69 -9.12 -3.76 4.11
N PHE A 70 -8.70 -3.62 2.85
CA PHE A 70 -7.35 -3.99 2.45
C PHE A 70 -6.32 -3.17 3.22
N VAL A 71 -6.51 -1.85 3.31
CA VAL A 71 -5.59 -0.95 4.02
C VAL A 71 -5.48 -1.34 5.50
N LYS A 72 -6.61 -1.62 6.16
CA LYS A 72 -6.63 -2.11 7.56
C LYS A 72 -5.83 -3.42 7.72
N ASP A 73 -6.05 -4.36 6.82
CA ASP A 73 -5.37 -5.64 6.84
C ASP A 73 -3.88 -5.51 6.54
N TYR A 74 -3.51 -4.63 5.62
CA TYR A 74 -2.14 -4.39 5.20
C TYR A 74 -1.30 -3.62 6.23
N LEU A 75 -1.93 -2.77 7.05
CA LEU A 75 -1.26 -2.09 8.17
C LEU A 75 -1.13 -2.98 9.41
N ASN A 76 -1.90 -4.07 9.49
CA ASN A 76 -1.88 -4.99 10.62
C ASN A 76 -0.69 -5.97 10.52
N MET A 77 0.30 -5.84 11.40
CA MET A 77 1.54 -6.63 11.37
C MET A 77 1.39 -8.04 11.98
N SER A 78 0.24 -8.34 12.59
CA SER A 78 -0.14 -9.72 12.90
C SER A 78 -0.44 -10.52 11.63
N LYS A 79 -0.89 -9.89 10.55
CA LYS A 79 -1.13 -10.54 9.25
C LYS A 79 0.15 -10.65 8.44
N SER A 80 0.49 -11.85 8.00
CA SER A 80 1.60 -12.08 7.08
C SER A 80 1.27 -11.72 5.64
N LEU A 81 2.31 -11.51 4.81
CA LEU A 81 2.11 -11.34 3.38
C LEU A 81 1.42 -12.56 2.75
N ARG A 82 1.60 -13.76 3.32
CA ARG A 82 0.87 -14.96 2.91
C ARG A 82 -0.61 -14.86 3.27
N ASP A 83 -0.96 -14.29 4.43
CA ASP A 83 -2.36 -14.07 4.82
C ASP A 83 -3.02 -13.01 3.92
N ILE A 84 -2.30 -11.93 3.60
CA ILE A 84 -2.74 -10.92 2.63
C ILE A 84 -2.99 -11.58 1.27
N TYR A 85 -2.03 -12.36 0.77
CA TYR A 85 -2.18 -13.06 -0.50
C TYR A 85 -3.33 -14.06 -0.49
N ASN A 86 -3.51 -14.82 0.58
CA ASN A 86 -4.61 -15.79 0.67
C ASN A 86 -5.97 -15.10 0.52
N LYS A 87 -6.14 -13.91 1.12
CA LYS A 87 -7.40 -13.15 1.11
C LYS A 87 -7.58 -12.32 -0.17
N TYR A 88 -6.54 -11.64 -0.64
CA TYR A 88 -6.64 -10.64 -1.70
C TYR A 88 -5.98 -11.04 -3.03
N LYS A 89 -5.29 -12.18 -3.08
CA LYS A 89 -4.53 -12.69 -4.25
C LYS A 89 -3.42 -11.75 -4.74
N VAL A 90 -2.93 -10.89 -3.84
CA VAL A 90 -1.82 -9.97 -4.07
C VAL A 90 -0.94 -9.88 -2.82
N TYR A 91 0.32 -9.51 -3.00
CA TYR A 91 1.28 -9.36 -1.91
C TYR A 91 1.48 -7.92 -1.44
N THR A 92 1.27 -6.94 -2.31
CA THR A 92 1.58 -5.54 -2.04
C THR A 92 0.43 -4.63 -2.43
N GLU A 93 0.45 -3.42 -1.87
CA GLU A 93 -0.41 -2.31 -2.27
C GLU A 93 -0.29 -1.99 -3.77
N LEU A 94 0.92 -2.08 -4.34
CA LEU A 94 1.13 -1.88 -5.78
C LEU A 94 0.46 -2.96 -6.61
N GLU A 95 0.59 -4.23 -6.22
CA GLU A 95 -0.11 -5.33 -6.87
C GLU A 95 -1.63 -5.18 -6.74
N TYR A 96 -2.12 -4.72 -5.59
CA TYR A 96 -3.54 -4.46 -5.36
C TYR A 96 -4.09 -3.41 -6.33
N VAL A 97 -3.43 -2.26 -6.43
CA VAL A 97 -3.81 -1.20 -7.39
C VAL A 97 -3.74 -1.72 -8.83
N ALA A 98 -2.75 -2.54 -9.17
CA ALA A 98 -2.61 -3.08 -10.52
C ALA A 98 -3.77 -4.01 -10.93
N VAL A 99 -4.31 -4.80 -10.01
CA VAL A 99 -5.44 -5.71 -10.32
C VAL A 99 -6.81 -5.05 -10.18
N LYS A 100 -6.93 -3.97 -9.38
CA LYS A 100 -8.17 -3.22 -9.15
C LYS A 100 -8.28 -2.00 -10.05
N GLU A 101 -8.94 -2.17 -11.21
CA GLU A 101 -9.11 -1.10 -12.20
C GLU A 101 -9.87 0.13 -11.65
N GLU A 102 -10.78 -0.08 -10.71
CA GLU A 102 -11.49 1.01 -10.04
C GLU A 102 -10.55 1.99 -9.30
N CYS A 103 -9.42 1.51 -8.79
CA CYS A 103 -8.43 2.31 -8.09
C CYS A 103 -7.46 3.04 -9.04
N GLN A 104 -7.58 2.82 -10.36
CA GLN A 104 -6.69 3.41 -11.38
C GLN A 104 -7.26 4.71 -11.99
N LYS A 105 -8.51 5.05 -11.65
CA LYS A 105 -9.17 6.24 -12.18
C LYS A 105 -8.44 7.52 -11.77
N GLY A 106 -8.08 8.33 -12.76
CA GLY A 106 -7.41 9.62 -12.54
C GLY A 106 -5.91 9.51 -12.27
N LEU A 107 -5.29 8.33 -12.43
CA LEU A 107 -3.83 8.19 -12.39
C LEU A 107 -3.19 8.62 -13.71
N ASP A 108 -1.94 9.05 -13.63
CA ASP A 108 -1.11 9.45 -14.77
C ASP A 108 -0.85 8.28 -15.74
N GLU A 109 -0.68 8.59 -17.03
CA GLU A 109 -0.49 7.60 -18.09
C GLU A 109 0.73 6.70 -17.86
N ASP A 110 1.83 7.24 -17.32
CA ASP A 110 3.03 6.46 -17.02
C ASP A 110 2.75 5.42 -15.92
N ILE A 111 1.96 5.81 -14.92
CA ILE A 111 1.54 4.92 -13.83
C ILE A 111 0.64 3.82 -14.40
N LEU A 112 -0.35 4.18 -15.23
CA LEU A 112 -1.25 3.23 -15.86
C LEU A 112 -0.48 2.19 -16.71
N ASN A 113 0.54 2.63 -17.44
CA ASN A 113 1.40 1.75 -18.22
C ASN A 113 2.17 0.76 -17.33
N VAL A 114 2.71 1.21 -16.20
CA VAL A 114 3.38 0.32 -15.22
C VAL A 114 2.39 -0.69 -14.65
N LEU A 115 1.21 -0.24 -14.22
CA LEU A 115 0.18 -1.09 -13.63
C LEU A 115 -0.32 -2.15 -14.61
N SER A 116 -0.49 -1.81 -15.89
CA SER A 116 -0.90 -2.75 -16.95
C SER A 116 0.12 -3.90 -17.11
N ARG A 117 1.42 -3.58 -17.18
CA ARG A 117 2.49 -4.59 -17.28
C ARG A 117 2.55 -5.46 -16.03
N LEU A 118 2.38 -4.86 -14.85
CA LEU A 118 2.36 -5.58 -13.58
C LEU A 118 1.16 -6.52 -13.48
N LYS A 119 -0.05 -6.06 -13.87
CA LYS A 119 -1.26 -6.87 -13.90
C LYS A 119 -1.07 -8.13 -14.75
N PHE A 120 -0.47 -7.99 -15.94
CA PHE A 120 -0.16 -9.13 -16.81
C PHE A 120 0.74 -10.15 -16.09
N TYR A 121 1.79 -9.69 -15.43
CA TYR A 121 2.69 -10.56 -14.66
C TYR A 121 1.97 -11.30 -13.53
N ILE A 122 1.14 -10.59 -12.74
CA ILE A 122 0.36 -11.17 -11.64
C ILE A 122 -0.56 -12.27 -12.17
N LEU A 123 -1.34 -12.00 -13.22
CA LEU A 123 -2.26 -12.97 -13.79
C LEU A 123 -1.55 -14.23 -14.32
N HIS A 124 -0.33 -14.08 -14.85
CA HIS A 124 0.47 -15.20 -15.30
C HIS A 124 1.01 -16.04 -14.12
N ARG A 125 1.47 -15.39 -13.05
CA ARG A 125 1.87 -16.05 -11.79
C ARG A 125 0.74 -16.92 -11.24
N GLU A 126 -0.47 -16.37 -11.14
CA GLU A 126 -1.61 -17.11 -10.59
C GLU A 126 -1.98 -18.35 -11.42
N LYS A 127 -1.88 -18.27 -12.75
CA LYS A 127 -2.10 -19.42 -13.65
C LYS A 127 -1.06 -20.53 -13.46
N SER A 128 0.17 -20.16 -13.12
CA SER A 128 1.25 -21.14 -12.90
C SER A 128 1.13 -21.89 -11.57
N ILE A 129 0.50 -21.28 -10.57
CA ILE A 129 0.30 -21.87 -9.23
C ILE A 129 -0.86 -22.89 -9.22
N GLN A 130 -1.77 -22.82 -10.21
CA GLN A 130 -2.94 -23.70 -10.34
C GLN A 130 -2.67 -24.99 -11.14
N LYS A 131 -1.45 -25.20 -11.65
CA LYS A 131 -1.01 -26.43 -12.33
C LYS A 131 -0.27 -27.34 -11.36
#